data_AF-A0A1Y5TQX7-F1
#
_entry.id   AF-A0A1Y5TQX7-F1
#
_cell.length_a   1.000
_cell.length_b   1.000
_cell.length_c   1.000
_cell.angle_alpha   90.00
_cell.angle_beta   90.00
_cell.angle_gamma   90.00
#
_symmetry.space_group_name_H-M   'P 1'
#
loop_
_entity.id
_entity.type
_entity.pdbx_description
1 polymer ?
#
loop_
_entity_poly.entity_id
_entity_poly.type
_entity_poly.pdbx_seq_one_letter_code
_entity_poly.pdbx_strand_id
1 'polypeptide(L)'
;MSAEARIRAAREELVAVRAELAQALGQDRTRRRAGMNRQMHELNRMLMPEYRYLSQAGQDRVVDRLLDGKTGGTFADVGGYDGYSGSNTLYFELHRGWTGVLVEPVPAQLEKARVVRRCPCLGLAVAATAGEADFIEVKEGFTQMSGLAETYEPGLLETVRNDPRHRESVLRVETRTLSDILTSSGVPDPDFLSLDIEGGEIAVLEAFPFDRHDVTIWSIENNTATGRIPEILRDNGYDLVEFCGPDDIYHKRQAR
;
A
#
# COMPACT_ATOMS: atom_id res chain seq x y z
N MET A 1 -23.51 29.08 -22.81
CA MET A 1 -22.04 28.92 -22.66
C MET A 1 -21.58 27.85 -23.64
N SER A 2 -20.44 28.03 -24.32
CA SER A 2 -19.87 27.00 -25.22
C SER A 2 -19.34 25.80 -24.42
N ALA A 3 -19.13 24.66 -25.08
CA ALA A 3 -18.50 23.49 -24.46
C ALA A 3 -17.10 23.83 -23.90
N GLU A 4 -16.29 24.58 -24.64
CA GLU A 4 -14.98 25.06 -24.20
C GLU A 4 -15.06 25.92 -22.95
N ALA A 5 -16.04 26.83 -22.86
CA ALA A 5 -16.25 27.66 -21.67
C ALA A 5 -16.62 26.82 -20.45
N ARG A 6 -17.43 25.77 -20.63
CA ARG A 6 -17.80 24.83 -19.54
C ARG A 6 -16.60 24.01 -19.09
N ILE A 7 -15.78 23.52 -20.01
CA ILE A 7 -14.55 22.77 -19.69
C ILE A 7 -13.57 23.66 -18.90
N ARG A 8 -13.41 24.91 -19.33
CA ARG A 8 -12.56 25.88 -18.62
C ARG A 8 -13.06 26.14 -17.20
N ALA A 9 -14.34 26.42 -17.03
CA ALA A 9 -14.93 26.67 -15.72
C ALA A 9 -14.78 25.45 -14.78
N ALA A 10 -15.01 24.23 -15.28
CA ALA A 10 -14.81 23.02 -14.49
C ALA A 10 -13.33 22.86 -14.07
N ARG A 11 -12.38 23.18 -14.95
CA ARG A 11 -10.95 23.13 -14.62
C ARG A 11 -10.58 24.17 -13.56
N GLU A 12 -11.12 25.39 -13.65
CA GLU A 12 -10.92 26.44 -12.65
C GLU A 12 -11.43 26.03 -11.26
N GLU A 13 -12.60 25.38 -11.20
CA GLU A 13 -13.16 24.85 -9.96
C GLU A 13 -12.27 23.75 -9.35
N LEU A 14 -11.84 22.77 -10.15
CA LEU A 14 -10.92 21.72 -9.68
C LEU A 14 -9.59 22.31 -9.16
N VAL A 15 -9.07 23.35 -9.80
CA VAL A 15 -7.85 24.05 -9.36
C VAL A 15 -8.08 24.76 -8.03
N ALA A 16 -9.24 25.39 -7.82
CA ALA A 16 -9.60 26.02 -6.55
C ALA A 16 -9.68 25.01 -5.40
N VAL A 17 -10.41 23.91 -5.59
CA VAL A 17 -10.52 22.82 -4.59
C VAL A 17 -9.14 22.24 -4.26
N ARG A 18 -8.28 22.05 -5.28
CA ARG A 18 -6.90 21.58 -5.07
C ARG A 18 -6.09 22.55 -4.20
N ALA A 19 -6.25 23.87 -4.38
CA ALA A 19 -5.56 24.87 -3.57
C ALA A 19 -6.04 24.86 -2.12
N GLU A 20 -7.35 24.74 -1.90
CA GLU A 20 -7.95 24.60 -0.56
C GLU A 20 -7.44 23.35 0.17
N LEU A 21 -7.40 22.20 -0.53
CA LEU A 21 -6.85 20.96 0.03
C LEU A 21 -5.36 21.10 0.36
N ALA A 22 -4.57 21.76 -0.49
CA ALA A 22 -3.16 22.01 -0.20
C ALA A 22 -2.98 22.86 1.07
N GLN A 23 -3.82 23.87 1.27
CA GLN A 23 -3.82 24.69 2.49
C GLN A 23 -4.22 23.86 3.72
N ALA A 24 -5.29 23.06 3.64
CA ALA A 24 -5.75 22.19 4.72
C ALA A 24 -4.67 21.17 5.12
N LEU A 25 -4.02 20.53 4.14
CA LEU A 25 -2.86 19.66 4.34
C LEU A 25 -1.67 20.42 4.94
N GLY A 26 -1.51 21.72 4.67
CA GLY A 26 -0.48 22.52 5.35
C GLY A 26 -0.68 22.61 6.87
N GLN A 27 -1.94 22.57 7.33
CA GLN A 27 -2.34 22.87 8.70
C GLN A 27 -2.70 21.64 9.54
N ASP A 28 -3.28 20.60 8.95
CA ASP A 28 -3.72 19.39 9.66
C ASP A 28 -2.54 18.42 9.87
N ARG A 29 -2.47 17.77 11.03
CA ARG A 29 -1.47 16.74 11.40
C ARG A 29 -2.11 15.43 11.89
N THR A 30 -3.42 15.30 11.72
CA THR A 30 -4.23 14.17 12.19
C THR A 30 -4.56 13.21 11.05
N ARG A 31 -5.18 12.06 11.37
CA ARG A 31 -5.62 11.06 10.39
C ARG A 31 -6.61 11.61 9.34
N ARG A 32 -7.23 12.78 9.54
CA ARG A 32 -8.07 13.44 8.51
C ARG A 32 -7.32 13.69 7.20
N ARG A 33 -6.00 13.80 7.27
CA ARG A 33 -5.13 13.91 6.10
C ARG A 33 -5.27 12.74 5.13
N ALA A 34 -5.62 11.55 5.60
CA ALA A 34 -5.82 10.36 4.77
C ALA A 34 -6.79 10.61 3.60
N GLY A 35 -7.98 11.14 3.91
CA GLY A 35 -9.00 11.48 2.91
C GLY A 35 -8.57 12.65 2.03
N MET A 36 -7.90 13.65 2.61
CA MET A 36 -7.41 14.81 1.87
C MET A 36 -6.32 14.41 0.85
N ASN A 37 -5.42 13.49 1.21
CA ASN A 37 -4.39 12.98 0.31
C ASN A 37 -4.99 12.15 -0.82
N ARG A 38 -6.02 11.32 -0.56
CA ARG A 38 -6.78 10.62 -1.61
C ARG A 38 -7.43 11.60 -2.59
N GLN A 39 -8.14 12.61 -2.09
CA GLN A 39 -8.76 13.65 -2.93
C GLN A 39 -7.73 14.44 -3.72
N MET A 40 -6.62 14.82 -3.07
CA MET A 40 -5.50 15.49 -3.73
C MET A 40 -4.92 14.61 -4.85
N HIS A 41 -4.75 13.31 -4.62
CA HIS A 41 -4.28 12.35 -5.62
C HIS A 41 -5.24 12.32 -6.83
N GLU A 42 -6.55 12.20 -6.60
CA GLU A 42 -7.58 12.22 -7.65
C GLU A 42 -7.56 13.51 -8.47
N LEU A 43 -7.51 14.66 -7.81
CA LEU A 43 -7.47 15.97 -8.45
C LEU A 43 -6.23 16.12 -9.34
N ASN A 44 -5.06 15.64 -8.89
CA ASN A 44 -3.86 15.74 -9.72
C ASN A 44 -3.97 14.86 -10.97
N ARG A 45 -4.53 13.64 -10.88
CA ARG A 45 -4.81 12.81 -12.08
C ARG A 45 -5.73 13.51 -13.07
N MET A 46 -6.72 14.26 -12.59
CA MET A 46 -7.63 15.01 -13.45
C MET A 46 -6.98 16.26 -14.08
N LEU A 47 -6.08 16.93 -13.36
CA LEU A 47 -5.56 18.24 -13.73
C LEU A 47 -4.22 18.21 -14.47
N MET A 48 -3.41 17.17 -14.26
CA MET A 48 -2.00 17.09 -14.64
C MET A 48 -1.74 15.85 -15.51
N PRO A 49 -1.63 16.01 -16.84
CA PRO A 49 -1.33 14.90 -17.75
C PRO A 49 -0.03 14.15 -17.43
N GLU A 50 0.92 14.80 -16.78
CA GLU A 50 2.22 14.25 -16.37
C GLU A 50 2.19 13.50 -15.02
N TYR A 51 1.05 13.46 -14.33
CA TYR A 51 0.91 12.78 -13.05
C TYR A 51 0.83 11.27 -13.25
N ARG A 52 1.94 10.58 -12.98
CA ARG A 52 2.15 9.15 -13.28
C ARG A 52 1.98 8.19 -12.10
N TYR A 53 1.61 8.71 -10.93
CA TYR A 53 1.41 7.91 -9.73
C TYR A 53 0.18 7.00 -9.86
N LEU A 54 0.30 5.77 -9.37
CA LEU A 54 -0.60 4.63 -9.60
C LEU A 54 -1.31 4.16 -8.32
N SER A 55 -0.80 4.53 -7.14
CA SER A 55 -1.39 4.13 -5.86
C SER A 55 -2.85 4.59 -5.70
N GLN A 56 -3.58 3.93 -4.80
CA GLN A 56 -5.00 4.25 -4.58
C GLN A 56 -5.22 5.66 -3.99
N ALA A 57 -4.35 6.10 -3.10
CA ALA A 57 -4.53 7.32 -2.30
C ALA A 57 -3.31 8.24 -2.26
N GLY A 58 -2.31 8.03 -3.13
CA GLY A 58 -1.10 8.85 -3.21
C GLY A 58 0.05 8.38 -2.32
N GLN A 59 0.03 7.13 -1.84
CA GLN A 59 1.14 6.49 -1.12
C GLN A 59 2.46 6.65 -1.89
N ASP A 60 2.50 6.20 -3.14
CA ASP A 60 3.67 6.28 -4.02
C ASP A 60 4.19 7.71 -4.22
N ARG A 61 3.31 8.70 -4.35
CA ARG A 61 3.67 10.12 -4.41
C ARG A 61 4.30 10.63 -3.12
N VAL A 62 3.73 10.25 -1.97
CA VAL A 62 4.25 10.65 -0.67
C VAL A 62 5.63 10.04 -0.46
N VAL A 63 5.79 8.76 -0.75
CA VAL A 63 7.07 8.03 -0.66
C VAL A 63 8.11 8.64 -1.60
N ASP A 64 7.75 8.89 -2.86
CA ASP A 64 8.67 9.51 -3.84
C ASP A 64 9.17 10.88 -3.38
N ARG A 65 8.28 11.70 -2.80
CA ARG A 65 8.63 12.98 -2.19
C ARG A 65 9.55 12.81 -0.98
N LEU A 66 9.25 11.85 -0.09
CA LEU A 66 10.04 11.62 1.14
C LEU A 66 11.45 11.12 0.83
N LEU A 67 11.65 10.48 -0.32
CA LEU A 67 12.95 9.99 -0.80
C LEU A 67 13.60 10.92 -1.82
N ASP A 68 13.13 12.18 -1.93
CA ASP A 68 13.65 13.20 -2.84
C ASP A 68 13.79 12.72 -4.30
N GLY A 69 12.85 11.87 -4.75
CA GLY A 69 12.83 11.34 -6.11
C GLY A 69 13.94 10.31 -6.40
N LYS A 70 14.43 9.60 -5.38
CA LYS A 70 15.47 8.56 -5.49
C LYS A 70 15.22 7.61 -6.66
N THR A 71 16.27 7.31 -7.42
CA THR A 71 16.27 6.33 -8.51
C THR A 71 17.10 5.11 -8.14
N GLY A 72 16.82 3.97 -8.77
CA GLY A 72 17.57 2.72 -8.55
C GLY A 72 17.48 2.14 -7.13
N GLY A 73 16.39 2.40 -6.41
CA GLY A 73 16.13 1.83 -5.09
C GLY A 73 15.47 0.46 -5.12
N THR A 74 15.09 -0.04 -3.95
CA THR A 74 14.44 -1.35 -3.78
C THR A 74 13.09 -1.25 -3.06
N PHE A 75 12.14 -2.14 -3.41
CA PHE A 75 10.86 -2.23 -2.70
C PHE A 75 10.47 -3.67 -2.35
N ALA A 76 9.56 -3.80 -1.40
CA ALA A 76 8.75 -5.01 -1.20
C ALA A 76 7.26 -4.64 -1.20
N ASP A 77 6.48 -5.30 -2.05
CA ASP A 77 5.04 -5.10 -2.23
C ASP A 77 4.30 -6.32 -1.68
N VAL A 78 3.79 -6.23 -0.45
CA VAL A 78 3.12 -7.33 0.24
C VAL A 78 1.62 -7.10 0.20
N GLY A 79 0.91 -8.01 -0.49
CA GLY A 79 -0.49 -7.80 -0.89
C GLY A 79 -0.62 -7.13 -2.25
N GLY A 80 0.24 -7.49 -3.20
CA GLY A 80 0.38 -6.77 -4.46
C GLY A 80 -0.77 -6.97 -5.46
N TYR A 81 -1.76 -7.82 -5.17
CA TYR A 81 -2.92 -8.09 -6.01
C TYR A 81 -2.55 -8.42 -7.47
N ASP A 82 -3.12 -7.72 -8.44
CA ASP A 82 -2.85 -7.90 -9.86
C ASP A 82 -1.57 -7.20 -10.34
N GLY A 83 -0.77 -6.64 -9.42
CA GLY A 83 0.47 -5.93 -9.66
C GLY A 83 0.31 -4.54 -10.29
N TYR A 84 -0.92 -4.07 -10.55
CA TYR A 84 -1.18 -2.83 -11.26
C TYR A 84 -2.19 -1.94 -10.53
N SER A 85 -3.38 -2.47 -10.25
CA SER A 85 -4.53 -1.74 -9.73
C SER A 85 -4.25 -1.21 -8.33
N GLY A 86 -4.06 0.10 -8.21
CA GLY A 86 -3.77 0.74 -6.94
C GLY A 86 -2.37 0.44 -6.38
N SER A 87 -1.46 -0.13 -7.18
CA SER A 87 -0.13 -0.54 -6.70
C SER A 87 0.65 0.64 -6.11
N ASN A 88 1.11 0.46 -4.88
CA ASN A 88 1.99 1.41 -4.20
C ASN A 88 3.42 1.40 -4.76
N THR A 89 3.84 0.32 -5.45
CA THR A 89 5.23 0.14 -5.87
C THR A 89 5.48 0.26 -7.38
N LEU A 90 4.45 0.09 -8.23
CA LEU A 90 4.62 0.03 -9.68
C LEU A 90 5.23 1.31 -10.27
N TYR A 91 4.88 2.47 -9.69
CA TYR A 91 5.47 3.77 -10.09
C TYR A 91 6.99 3.74 -10.00
N PHE A 92 7.55 3.20 -8.92
CA PHE A 92 9.00 3.15 -8.70
C PHE A 92 9.70 2.24 -9.71
N GLU A 93 9.10 1.10 -10.01
CA GLU A 93 9.61 0.17 -11.00
C GLU A 93 9.64 0.78 -12.42
N LEU A 94 8.56 1.45 -12.83
CA LEU A 94 8.43 2.02 -14.17
C LEU A 94 9.18 3.35 -14.37
N HIS A 95 9.22 4.19 -13.35
CA HIS A 95 9.65 5.59 -13.49
C HIS A 95 10.88 5.97 -12.68
N ARG A 96 11.21 5.21 -11.63
CA ARG A 96 12.44 5.41 -10.84
C ARG A 96 13.50 4.35 -11.11
N GLY A 97 13.19 3.32 -11.91
CA GLY A 97 14.12 2.24 -12.22
C GLY A 97 14.44 1.37 -11.01
N TRP A 98 13.50 1.26 -10.07
CA TRP A 98 13.65 0.41 -8.90
C TRP A 98 13.41 -1.06 -9.25
N THR A 99 13.87 -1.95 -8.38
CA THR A 99 13.56 -3.38 -8.41
C THR A 99 13.07 -3.84 -7.04
N GLY A 100 12.57 -5.06 -6.91
CA GLY A 100 11.95 -5.46 -5.65
C GLY A 100 11.41 -6.88 -5.67
N VAL A 101 10.41 -7.11 -4.81
CA VAL A 101 9.60 -8.33 -4.80
C VAL A 101 8.14 -7.97 -4.62
N LEU A 102 7.25 -8.72 -5.26
CA LEU A 102 5.81 -8.69 -5.03
C LEU A 102 5.36 -10.02 -4.42
N VAL A 103 4.48 -9.96 -3.42
CA VAL A 103 3.90 -11.14 -2.75
C VAL A 103 2.38 -11.11 -2.94
N GLU A 104 1.84 -12.17 -3.54
CA GLU A 104 0.42 -12.33 -3.81
C GLU A 104 0.05 -13.83 -3.82
N PRO A 105 -0.73 -14.32 -2.84
CA PRO A 105 -1.05 -15.75 -2.74
C PRO A 105 -2.11 -16.24 -3.74
N VAL A 106 -2.98 -15.38 -4.28
CA VAL A 106 -4.06 -15.79 -5.19
C VAL A 106 -3.51 -16.06 -6.58
N PRO A 107 -3.56 -17.32 -7.09
CA PRO A 107 -2.92 -17.68 -8.36
C PRO A 107 -3.41 -16.84 -9.55
N ALA A 108 -4.71 -16.53 -9.60
CA ALA A 108 -5.29 -15.75 -10.70
C ALA A 108 -4.80 -14.28 -10.70
N GLN A 109 -4.50 -13.70 -9.53
CA GLN A 109 -3.95 -12.34 -9.44
C GLN A 109 -2.45 -12.35 -9.66
N LEU A 110 -1.75 -13.35 -9.12
CA LEU A 110 -0.32 -13.56 -9.34
C LEU A 110 0.03 -13.67 -10.83
N GLU A 111 -0.77 -14.40 -11.62
CA GLU A 111 -0.58 -14.48 -13.08
C GLU A 111 -0.75 -13.12 -13.76
N LYS A 112 -1.70 -12.28 -13.32
CA LYS A 112 -1.82 -10.90 -13.83
C LYS A 112 -0.63 -10.05 -13.43
N ALA A 113 -0.18 -10.16 -12.18
CA ALA A 113 0.98 -9.44 -11.68
C ALA A 113 2.23 -9.77 -12.51
N ARG A 114 2.45 -11.04 -12.84
CA ARG A 114 3.58 -11.50 -13.68
C ARG A 114 3.57 -10.92 -15.10
N VAL A 115 2.42 -10.48 -15.61
CA VAL A 115 2.33 -9.84 -16.93
C VAL A 115 2.82 -8.38 -16.87
N VAL A 116 2.57 -7.68 -15.77
CA VAL A 116 2.83 -6.24 -15.64
C VAL A 116 4.12 -5.91 -14.88
N ARG A 117 4.58 -6.79 -13.99
CA ARG A 117 5.76 -6.62 -13.16
C ARG A 117 7.01 -7.22 -13.80
N ARG A 118 8.14 -6.55 -13.61
CA ARG A 118 9.50 -7.01 -13.93
C ARG A 118 10.20 -7.61 -12.71
N CYS A 119 9.75 -7.30 -11.49
CA CYS A 119 10.24 -7.93 -10.28
C CYS A 119 9.69 -9.37 -10.13
N PRO A 120 10.37 -10.23 -9.35
CA PRO A 120 9.80 -11.52 -8.95
C PRO A 120 8.45 -11.36 -8.23
N CYS A 121 7.47 -12.19 -8.62
CA CYS A 121 6.17 -12.29 -7.96
C CYS A 121 6.04 -13.66 -7.27
N LEU A 122 5.89 -13.67 -5.94
CA LEU A 122 5.84 -14.85 -5.09
C LEU A 122 4.39 -15.23 -4.75
N GLY A 123 4.04 -16.49 -5.01
CA GLY A 123 2.71 -17.07 -4.77
C GLY A 123 2.52 -17.61 -3.36
N LEU A 124 2.74 -16.78 -2.35
CA LEU A 124 2.68 -17.16 -0.92
C LEU A 124 2.07 -16.03 -0.10
N ALA A 125 1.67 -16.31 1.14
CA ALA A 125 1.16 -15.32 2.08
C ALA A 125 2.21 -14.93 3.13
N VAL A 126 2.17 -13.69 3.60
CA VAL A 126 3.00 -13.22 4.72
C VAL A 126 2.25 -13.49 6.01
N ALA A 127 2.95 -14.08 6.99
CA ALA A 127 2.41 -14.34 8.32
C ALA A 127 3.49 -14.19 9.40
N ALA A 128 3.10 -14.24 10.67
CA ALA A 128 4.04 -14.22 11.80
C ALA A 128 4.96 -15.46 11.84
N THR A 129 4.53 -16.59 11.26
CA THR A 129 5.28 -17.85 11.21
C THR A 129 5.18 -18.52 9.85
N ALA A 130 6.23 -19.25 9.48
CA ALA A 130 6.22 -20.08 8.27
C ALA A 130 5.36 -21.33 8.44
N GLY A 131 4.73 -21.80 7.36
CA GLY A 131 3.87 -22.98 7.37
C GLY A 131 2.85 -22.96 6.23
N GLU A 132 1.63 -23.39 6.55
CA GLU A 132 0.50 -23.30 5.64
C GLU A 132 -0.73 -22.80 6.39
N ALA A 133 -1.53 -21.98 5.73
CA ALA A 133 -2.75 -21.42 6.30
C ALA A 133 -3.88 -21.38 5.27
N ASP A 134 -5.10 -21.24 5.79
CA ASP A 134 -6.30 -21.04 4.99
C ASP A 134 -6.39 -19.57 4.60
N PHE A 135 -6.62 -19.31 3.32
CA PHE A 135 -6.65 -17.98 2.73
C PHE A 135 -7.99 -17.77 2.03
N ILE A 136 -8.67 -16.69 2.36
CA ILE A 136 -9.96 -16.31 1.77
C ILE A 136 -9.68 -15.54 0.48
N GLU A 137 -9.94 -16.17 -0.65
CA GLU A 137 -9.91 -15.55 -1.97
C GLU A 137 -11.28 -14.94 -2.29
N VAL A 138 -11.34 -13.62 -2.47
CA VAL A 138 -12.53 -12.93 -2.96
C VAL A 138 -12.55 -12.92 -4.49
N LYS A 139 -13.48 -13.67 -5.08
CA LYS A 139 -13.59 -13.89 -6.54
C LYS A 139 -14.44 -12.85 -7.26
N GLU A 140 -15.44 -12.31 -6.57
CA GLU A 140 -16.34 -11.27 -7.10
C GLU A 140 -16.64 -10.23 -6.01
N GLY A 141 -16.92 -8.99 -6.43
CA GLY A 141 -17.07 -7.85 -5.52
C GLY A 141 -15.73 -7.16 -5.25
N PHE A 142 -15.32 -7.09 -3.99
CA PHE A 142 -14.06 -6.46 -3.58
C PHE A 142 -12.88 -7.43 -3.71
N THR A 143 -12.51 -7.77 -4.95
CA THR A 143 -11.49 -8.79 -5.23
C THR A 143 -10.09 -8.47 -4.71
N GLN A 144 -9.80 -7.22 -4.39
CA GLN A 144 -8.53 -6.80 -3.77
C GLN A 144 -8.45 -7.22 -2.30
N MET A 145 -9.60 -7.47 -1.66
CA MET A 145 -9.69 -7.72 -0.22
C MET A 145 -9.59 -9.22 0.11
N SER A 146 -8.56 -9.90 -0.39
CA SER A 146 -8.31 -11.31 -0.05
C SER A 146 -7.29 -11.37 1.08
N GLY A 147 -7.44 -12.32 2.03
CA GLY A 147 -6.61 -12.33 3.25
C GLY A 147 -6.56 -13.68 3.96
N LEU A 148 -5.64 -13.82 4.91
CA LEU A 148 -5.51 -15.02 5.74
C LEU A 148 -6.74 -15.17 6.65
N ALA A 149 -7.40 -16.33 6.63
CA ALA A 149 -8.68 -16.54 7.31
C ALA A 149 -8.62 -16.33 8.84
N GLU A 150 -7.49 -16.70 9.46
CA GLU A 150 -7.29 -16.59 10.91
C GLU A 150 -7.07 -15.15 11.39
N THR A 151 -6.42 -14.32 10.56
CA THR A 151 -6.02 -12.96 10.94
C THR A 151 -6.79 -11.86 10.20
N TYR A 152 -7.73 -12.23 9.34
CA TYR A 152 -8.59 -11.31 8.60
C TYR A 152 -9.30 -10.36 9.57
N GLU A 153 -9.25 -9.05 9.31
CA GLU A 153 -9.95 -8.06 10.13
C GLU A 153 -11.49 -8.30 10.08
N PRO A 154 -12.15 -8.55 11.22
CA PRO A 154 -13.56 -8.94 11.21
C PRO A 154 -14.52 -7.94 10.56
N GLY A 155 -14.31 -6.62 10.75
CA GLY A 155 -15.15 -5.57 10.17
C GLY A 155 -15.02 -5.47 8.65
N LEU A 156 -13.81 -5.63 8.11
CA LEU A 156 -13.55 -5.73 6.68
C LEU A 156 -14.20 -6.98 6.11
N LEU A 157 -14.04 -8.13 6.76
CA LEU A 157 -14.63 -9.38 6.29
C LEU A 157 -16.16 -9.31 6.23
N GLU A 158 -16.78 -8.69 7.24
CA GLU A 158 -18.22 -8.43 7.23
C GLU A 158 -18.62 -7.50 6.07
N THR A 159 -17.86 -6.41 5.86
CA THR A 159 -18.09 -5.47 4.75
C THR A 159 -18.01 -6.18 3.40
N VAL A 160 -16.99 -7.03 3.22
CA VAL A 160 -16.77 -7.80 2.00
C VAL A 160 -17.91 -8.78 1.73
N ARG A 161 -18.33 -9.53 2.76
CA ARG A 161 -19.40 -10.54 2.65
C ARG A 161 -20.79 -9.92 2.49
N ASN A 162 -20.98 -8.67 2.91
CA ASN A 162 -22.23 -7.92 2.72
C ASN A 162 -22.41 -7.36 1.30
N ASP A 163 -21.39 -7.38 0.44
CA ASP A 163 -21.56 -7.01 -0.97
C ASP A 163 -22.42 -8.05 -1.71
N PRO A 164 -23.50 -7.66 -2.41
CA PRO A 164 -24.39 -8.61 -3.09
C PRO A 164 -23.71 -9.41 -4.21
N ARG A 165 -22.57 -8.92 -4.74
CA ARG A 165 -21.75 -9.60 -5.75
C ARG A 165 -20.77 -10.58 -5.12
N HIS A 166 -20.59 -10.55 -3.80
CA HIS A 166 -19.54 -11.29 -3.12
C HIS A 166 -19.59 -12.79 -3.44
N ARG A 167 -18.43 -13.31 -3.84
CA ARG A 167 -18.16 -14.75 -3.95
C ARG A 167 -16.77 -14.98 -3.39
N GLU A 168 -16.61 -15.96 -2.51
CA GLU A 168 -15.31 -16.36 -1.96
C GLU A 168 -15.03 -17.85 -2.15
N SER A 169 -13.75 -18.21 -2.06
CA SER A 169 -13.31 -19.58 -1.81
C SER A 169 -12.13 -19.58 -0.86
N VAL A 170 -11.90 -20.72 -0.21
CA VAL A 170 -10.73 -20.90 0.66
C VAL A 170 -9.65 -21.66 -0.11
N LEU A 171 -8.45 -21.09 -0.10
CA LEU A 171 -7.23 -21.70 -0.64
C LEU A 171 -6.34 -22.14 0.52
N ARG A 172 -5.62 -23.24 0.36
CA ARG A 172 -4.49 -23.59 1.23
C ARG A 172 -3.22 -23.01 0.63
N VAL A 173 -2.53 -22.12 1.34
CA VAL A 173 -1.36 -21.40 0.82
C VAL A 173 -0.16 -21.57 1.75
N GLU A 174 1.04 -21.55 1.17
CA GLU A 174 2.29 -21.45 1.93
C GLU A 174 2.35 -20.08 2.62
N THR A 175 2.75 -20.07 3.90
CA THR A 175 3.07 -18.85 4.63
C THR A 175 4.55 -18.74 4.92
N ARG A 176 5.09 -17.53 4.88
CA ARG A 176 6.47 -17.20 5.28
C ARG A 176 6.51 -15.92 6.11
N THR A 177 7.55 -15.79 6.92
CA THR A 177 7.80 -14.52 7.63
C THR A 177 8.23 -13.44 6.66
N LEU A 178 7.91 -12.19 6.97
CA LEU A 178 8.36 -11.05 6.16
C LEU A 178 9.89 -11.00 6.05
N SER A 179 10.60 -11.27 7.16
CA SER A 179 12.07 -11.36 7.21
C SER A 179 12.65 -12.38 6.22
N ASP A 180 12.06 -13.58 6.18
CA ASP A 180 12.50 -14.64 5.27
C ASP A 180 12.29 -14.26 3.81
N ILE A 181 11.17 -13.62 3.50
CA ILE A 181 10.85 -13.15 2.14
C ILE A 181 11.89 -12.11 1.72
N LEU A 182 12.06 -11.03 2.49
CA LEU A 182 13.02 -9.97 2.21
C LEU A 182 14.43 -10.53 1.96
N THR A 183 14.90 -11.40 2.85
CA THR A 183 16.23 -12.01 2.74
C THR A 183 16.37 -12.92 1.52
N SER A 184 15.42 -13.84 1.32
CA SER A 184 15.49 -14.81 0.21
C SER A 184 15.26 -14.19 -1.16
N SER A 185 14.60 -13.04 -1.24
CA SER A 185 14.39 -12.27 -2.46
C SER A 185 15.54 -11.31 -2.78
N GLY A 186 16.58 -11.25 -1.94
CA GLY A 186 17.74 -10.37 -2.16
C GLY A 186 17.44 -8.89 -1.91
N VAL A 187 16.37 -8.59 -1.17
CA VAL A 187 15.95 -7.24 -0.76
C VAL A 187 15.82 -7.17 0.77
N PRO A 188 16.90 -7.44 1.53
CA PRO A 188 16.83 -7.48 2.99
C PRO A 188 16.43 -6.12 3.59
N ASP A 189 16.84 -5.02 2.95
CA ASP A 189 16.69 -3.65 3.47
C ASP A 189 16.03 -2.76 2.40
N PRO A 190 14.73 -2.92 2.10
CA PRO A 190 14.07 -2.16 1.06
C PRO A 190 13.96 -0.66 1.41
N ASP A 191 14.11 0.18 0.40
CA ASP A 191 13.83 1.63 0.54
C ASP A 191 12.35 1.89 0.82
N PHE A 192 11.47 1.04 0.28
CA PHE A 192 10.03 1.14 0.49
C PHE A 192 9.38 -0.23 0.69
N LEU A 193 8.59 -0.38 1.73
CA LEU A 193 7.79 -1.58 1.99
C LEU A 193 6.31 -1.22 2.12
N SER A 194 5.49 -1.78 1.23
CA SER A 194 4.02 -1.72 1.30
C SER A 194 3.52 -2.99 1.96
N LEU A 195 2.82 -2.88 3.10
CA LEU A 195 2.22 -3.98 3.85
C LEU A 195 0.71 -3.78 3.94
N ASP A 196 -0.01 -4.50 3.10
CA ASP A 196 -1.47 -4.42 2.93
C ASP A 196 -2.01 -5.84 2.78
N ILE A 197 -2.41 -6.49 3.88
CA ILE A 197 -2.78 -7.92 3.88
C ILE A 197 -4.18 -8.17 4.44
N GLU A 198 -5.00 -7.12 4.51
CA GLU A 198 -6.41 -7.14 4.94
C GLU A 198 -6.58 -7.71 6.36
N GLY A 199 -5.54 -7.59 7.19
CA GLY A 199 -5.45 -8.14 8.53
C GLY A 199 -4.23 -9.01 8.78
N GLY A 200 -3.69 -8.93 10.00
CA GLY A 200 -2.49 -9.64 10.43
C GLY A 200 -1.22 -8.78 10.41
N GLU A 201 -1.32 -7.52 10.01
CA GLU A 201 -0.22 -6.54 10.01
C GLU A 201 0.43 -6.47 11.39
N ILE A 202 -0.36 -6.39 12.46
CA ILE A 202 0.14 -6.38 13.85
C ILE A 202 0.97 -7.64 14.14
N ALA A 203 0.45 -8.83 13.82
CA ALA A 203 1.14 -10.08 14.10
C ALA A 203 2.44 -10.21 13.30
N VAL A 204 2.44 -9.77 12.03
CA VAL A 204 3.63 -9.71 11.18
C VAL A 204 4.66 -8.75 11.75
N LEU A 205 4.25 -7.56 12.17
CA LEU A 205 5.14 -6.54 12.74
C LEU A 205 5.71 -6.97 14.10
N GLU A 206 4.91 -7.60 14.96
CA GLU A 206 5.40 -8.11 16.26
C GLU A 206 6.43 -9.24 16.10
N ALA A 207 6.33 -10.04 15.04
CA ALA A 207 7.29 -11.07 14.70
C ALA A 207 8.50 -10.55 13.90
N PHE A 208 8.45 -9.31 13.40
CA PHE A 208 9.48 -8.78 12.51
C PHE A 208 10.76 -8.40 13.28
N PRO A 209 11.94 -8.92 12.89
CA PRO A 209 13.19 -8.60 13.55
C PRO A 209 13.75 -7.26 13.05
N PHE A 210 13.24 -6.16 13.59
CA PHE A 210 13.67 -4.79 13.24
C PHE A 210 15.17 -4.52 13.47
N ASP A 211 15.85 -5.33 14.28
CA ASP A 211 17.30 -5.27 14.49
C ASP A 211 18.11 -5.87 13.34
N ARG A 212 17.46 -6.61 12.43
CA ARG A 212 18.10 -7.31 11.29
C ARG A 212 17.78 -6.71 9.93
N HIS A 213 16.82 -5.78 9.88
CA HIS A 213 16.36 -5.16 8.64
C HIS A 213 16.32 -3.65 8.76
N ASP A 214 16.80 -2.97 7.73
CA ASP A 214 16.80 -1.52 7.61
C ASP A 214 15.83 -1.04 6.52
N VAL A 215 14.54 -1.20 6.78
CA VAL A 215 13.50 -0.63 5.89
C VAL A 215 13.51 0.89 6.05
N THR A 216 13.56 1.65 4.95
CA THR A 216 13.58 3.12 5.04
C THR A 216 12.18 3.70 5.26
N ILE A 217 11.21 3.36 4.41
CA ILE A 217 9.81 3.80 4.51
C ILE A 217 8.86 2.61 4.51
N TRP A 218 7.86 2.64 5.39
CA TRP A 218 6.73 1.73 5.38
C TRP A 218 5.45 2.45 4.94
N SER A 219 4.63 1.80 4.13
CA SER A 219 3.18 2.06 4.00
C SER A 219 2.48 0.87 4.60
N ILE A 220 1.69 1.05 5.65
CA ILE A 220 1.04 -0.05 6.35
C ILE A 220 -0.45 0.23 6.40
N GLU A 221 -1.25 -0.71 5.91
CA GLU A 221 -2.69 -0.64 6.01
C GLU A 221 -3.12 -0.66 7.49
N ASN A 222 -3.90 0.34 7.92
CA ASN A 222 -4.38 0.44 9.30
C ASN A 222 -5.89 0.75 9.31
N ASN A 223 -6.67 -0.20 8.81
CA ASN A 223 -8.12 -0.07 8.65
C ASN A 223 -8.88 0.22 9.96
N THR A 224 -8.41 -0.34 11.07
CA THR A 224 -9.03 -0.17 12.39
C THR A 224 -8.56 1.09 13.12
N ALA A 225 -7.58 1.83 12.54
CA ALA A 225 -6.92 2.98 13.16
C ALA A 225 -6.46 2.70 14.61
N THR A 226 -6.04 1.46 14.88
CA THR A 226 -5.58 1.06 16.21
C THR A 226 -4.25 1.70 16.54
N GLY A 227 -4.00 1.96 17.83
CA GLY A 227 -2.74 2.53 18.31
C GLY A 227 -1.55 1.57 18.22
N ARG A 228 -1.79 0.27 18.00
CA ARG A 228 -0.77 -0.77 18.14
C ARG A 228 0.30 -0.72 17.05
N ILE A 229 -0.09 -0.52 15.78
CA ILE A 229 0.88 -0.37 14.69
C ILE A 229 1.79 0.85 14.94
N PRO A 230 1.26 2.07 15.21
CA PRO A 230 2.11 3.21 15.58
C PRO A 230 3.05 2.95 16.76
N GLU A 231 2.60 2.22 17.79
CA GLU A 231 3.45 1.86 18.93
C GLU A 231 4.61 0.97 18.53
N ILE A 232 4.35 -0.13 17.81
CA ILE A 232 5.39 -1.07 17.35
C ILE A 232 6.44 -0.33 16.52
N LEU A 233 6.00 0.47 15.54
CA LEU A 233 6.91 1.19 14.64
C LEU A 233 7.73 2.24 15.41
N ARG A 234 7.09 3.00 16.32
CA ARG A 234 7.78 4.01 17.14
C ARG A 234 8.86 3.40 18.03
N ASP A 235 8.52 2.29 18.70
CA ASP A 235 9.42 1.60 19.62
C ASP A 235 10.62 0.98 18.87
N ASN A 236 10.45 0.71 17.57
CA ASN A 236 11.51 0.24 16.66
C ASN A 236 12.14 1.35 15.79
N GLY A 237 11.99 2.62 16.19
CA GLY A 237 12.76 3.72 15.59
C GLY A 237 12.16 4.34 14.32
N TYR A 238 10.85 4.18 14.10
CA TYR A 238 10.13 4.80 12.99
C TYR A 238 9.20 5.90 13.48
N ASP A 239 9.05 6.96 12.69
CA ASP A 239 8.12 8.06 12.96
C ASP A 239 6.95 8.01 11.97
N LEU A 240 5.72 8.15 12.47
CA LEU A 240 4.53 8.34 11.62
C LEU A 240 4.62 9.72 10.97
N VAL A 241 4.74 9.77 9.64
CA VAL A 241 4.99 11.01 8.89
C VAL A 241 3.83 11.45 8.01
N GLU A 242 2.95 10.54 7.60
CA GLU A 242 1.84 10.85 6.71
C GLU A 242 0.71 9.81 6.77
N PHE A 243 -0.48 10.18 6.27
CA PHE A 243 -1.63 9.30 6.14
C PHE A 243 -2.14 9.29 4.69
N CYS A 244 -2.39 8.13 4.09
CA CYS A 244 -2.84 8.01 2.70
C CYS A 244 -3.94 6.96 2.58
N GLY A 245 -5.21 7.37 2.50
CA GLY A 245 -6.31 6.40 2.42
C GLY A 245 -6.36 5.51 3.69
N PRO A 246 -6.32 4.17 3.56
CA PRO A 246 -6.27 3.29 4.73
C PRO A 246 -4.86 3.22 5.36
N ASP A 247 -3.81 3.62 4.64
CA ASP A 247 -2.43 3.47 5.04
C ASP A 247 -1.91 4.58 5.95
N ASP A 248 -1.08 4.15 6.89
CA ASP A 248 -0.17 5.01 7.64
C ASP A 248 1.25 4.89 7.06
N ILE A 249 1.90 6.04 6.84
CA ILE A 249 3.26 6.11 6.30
C ILE A 249 4.25 6.36 7.43
N TYR A 250 5.22 5.46 7.58
CA TYR A 250 6.27 5.55 8.59
C TYR A 250 7.63 5.72 7.95
N HIS A 251 8.46 6.60 8.51
CA HIS A 251 9.82 6.85 8.03
C HIS A 251 10.82 6.53 9.13
N LYS A 252 11.92 5.85 8.79
CA LYS A 252 12.98 5.56 9.74
C LYS A 252 13.56 6.85 10.32
N ARG A 253 13.70 6.89 11.65
CA ARG A 253 14.30 8.02 12.34
C ARG A 253 15.79 8.07 11.99
N GLN A 254 16.24 9.20 11.46
CA GLN A 254 17.68 9.42 11.27
C GLN A 254 18.37 9.44 12.63
N ALA A 255 19.48 8.72 12.76
CA ALA A 255 20.32 8.78 13.95
C ALA A 255 20.76 10.25 14.14
N ARG A 256 20.54 10.79 15.36
CA ARG A 256 20.98 12.13 15.74
C ARG A 256 22.50 12.19 15.88
#